data_AF-A0A0F9P4V7-F1
#
_entry.id   AF-A0A0F9P4V7-F1
#
_cell.length_a   1.000
_cell.length_b   1.000
_cell.length_c   1.000
_cell.angle_alpha   90.00
_cell.angle_beta   90.00
_cell.angle_gamma   90.00
#
_symmetry.space_group_name_H-M   'P 1'
#
loop_
_entity.id
_entity.type
_entity.pdbx_description
1 polymer ?
#
loop_
_entity_poly.entity_id
_entity_poly.type
_entity_poly.pdbx_seq_one_letter_code
_entity_poly.pdbx_strand_id
1 'polypeptide(L)' 'MTKEFPGRLEIAARRAGLSQAALATILGVSSSTVSDWFAGRYLPRAEILMVLPDILEVSGHWLLTGRGQLTQV' A
#
# COMPACT_ATOMS: atom_id res chain seq x y z
N MET A 1 -4.18 -18.77 -0.96
CA MET A 1 -4.23 -17.51 -1.74
C MET A 1 -3.95 -16.37 -0.78
N THR A 2 -2.74 -15.87 -0.83
CA THR A 2 -2.00 -15.11 0.19
C THR A 2 -2.74 -13.86 0.69
N LYS A 3 -3.21 -13.89 1.95
CA LYS A 3 -3.75 -12.71 2.63
C LYS A 3 -2.64 -11.91 3.32
N GLU A 4 -1.54 -11.65 2.61
CA GLU A 4 -0.40 -10.89 3.15
C GLU A 4 -0.46 -9.43 2.68
N PHE A 5 0.10 -8.51 3.47
CA PHE A 5 0.13 -7.06 3.20
C PHE A 5 0.56 -6.70 1.75
N PRO A 6 1.60 -7.33 1.15
CA PRO A 6 2.06 -6.97 -0.19
C PRO A 6 1.00 -7.18 -1.27
N GLY A 7 0.20 -8.25 -1.18
CA GLY A 7 -0.86 -8.51 -2.15
C GLY A 7 -2.00 -7.49 -2.07
N ARG A 8 -2.29 -6.98 -0.86
CA ARG A 8 -3.26 -5.90 -0.68
C ARG A 8 -2.74 -4.57 -1.20
N LEU A 9 -1.47 -4.28 -0.96
CA LEU A 9 -0.80 -3.10 -1.50
C LEU A 9 -0.83 -3.09 -3.04
N GLU A 10 -0.57 -4.23 -3.67
CA GLU A 10 -0.66 -4.37 -5.12
C GLU A 10 -2.06 -4.13 -5.67
N ILE A 11 -3.08 -4.72 -5.03
CA ILE A 11 -4.49 -4.49 -5.40
C ILE A 11 -4.85 -3.01 -5.27
N ALA A 12 -4.47 -2.37 -4.17
CA ALA A 12 -4.77 -0.97 -3.91
C ALA A 12 -4.06 -0.04 -4.91
N ALA A 13 -2.76 -0.23 -5.14
CA ALA A 13 -1.98 0.55 -6.10
C ALA A 13 -2.55 0.43 -7.53
N ARG A 14 -2.90 -0.78 -7.96
CA ARG A 14 -3.51 -1.01 -9.28
C ARG A 14 -4.85 -0.31 -9.44
N ARG A 15 -5.68 -0.26 -8.38
CA ARG A 15 -6.98 0.43 -8.41
C ARG A 15 -6.82 1.96 -8.48
N ALA A 16 -5.84 2.50 -7.76
CA ALA A 16 -5.49 3.91 -7.82
C ALA A 16 -4.77 4.31 -9.14
N GLY A 17 -4.47 3.34 -10.02
CA GLY A 17 -3.71 3.60 -11.25
C GLY A 17 -2.25 3.99 -11.01
N LEU A 18 -1.70 3.67 -9.84
CA LEU A 18 -0.36 4.07 -9.43
C LEU A 18 0.65 2.94 -9.66
N SER A 19 1.80 3.31 -10.25
CA SER A 19 2.97 2.42 -10.32
C SER A 19 3.78 2.48 -9.02
N GLN A 20 4.66 1.50 -8.79
CA GLN A 20 5.60 1.54 -7.65
C GLN A 20 6.49 2.79 -7.68
N ALA A 21 6.91 3.23 -8.86
CA ALA A 21 7.71 4.45 -9.02
C ALA A 21 6.91 5.72 -8.71
N ALA A 22 5.62 5.76 -9.08
CA ALA A 22 4.73 6.86 -8.71
C ALA A 22 4.55 6.91 -7.19
N LEU A 23 4.33 5.77 -6.53
CA LEU A 23 4.25 5.70 -5.07
C LEU A 23 5.55 6.17 -4.40
N ALA A 24 6.71 5.76 -4.90
CA ALA A 24 8.00 6.20 -4.38
C ALA A 24 8.14 7.73 -4.45
N THR A 25 7.74 8.31 -5.58
CA THR A 25 7.77 9.76 -5.82
C THR A 25 6.82 10.51 -4.89
N ILE A 26 5.56 10.04 -4.76
CA ILE A 26 4.54 10.66 -3.91
C ILE A 26 4.94 10.61 -2.43
N LEU A 27 5.48 9.46 -1.99
CA LEU A 27 5.86 9.23 -0.60
C LEU A 27 7.25 9.77 -0.24
N GLY A 28 8.01 10.30 -1.20
CA GLY A 28 9.37 10.79 -0.98
C GLY A 28 10.37 9.71 -0.53
N VAL A 29 10.17 8.46 -0.95
CA VAL A 29 11.04 7.32 -0.61
C VAL A 29 11.74 6.76 -1.85
N SER A 30 12.75 5.92 -1.65
CA SER A 30 13.43 5.26 -2.77
C SER A 30 12.53 4.21 -3.45
N SER A 31 12.70 4.01 -4.75
CA SER A 31 12.01 2.93 -5.49
C SER A 31 12.30 1.55 -4.89
N SER A 32 13.53 1.32 -4.42
CA SER A 32 13.92 0.07 -3.76
C SER A 32 13.10 -0.18 -2.49
N THR A 33 12.85 0.87 -1.70
CA THR A 33 12.01 0.80 -0.50
C THR A 33 10.59 0.37 -0.85
N VAL A 34 9.99 0.93 -1.91
CA VAL A 34 8.65 0.53 -2.35
C VAL A 34 8.67 -0.91 -2.86
N SER A 35 9.64 -1.29 -3.68
CA SER A 35 9.77 -2.68 -4.17
C SER A 35 9.93 -3.69 -3.03
N ASP A 36 10.62 -3.33 -1.95
CA ASP A 36 10.73 -4.17 -0.75
C ASP A 36 9.38 -4.40 -0.06
N TRP A 37 8.50 -3.41 -0.07
CA TRP A 37 7.14 -3.56 0.47
C TRP A 37 6.29 -4.48 -0.40
N PHE A 38 6.36 -4.34 -1.72
CA PHE A 38 5.65 -5.20 -2.67
C PHE A 38 6.19 -6.63 -2.71
N ALA A 39 7.47 -6.82 -2.37
CA ALA A 39 8.08 -8.13 -2.20
C ALA A 39 7.82 -8.74 -0.80
N GLY A 40 7.27 -7.96 0.15
CA GLY A 40 7.08 -8.39 1.53
C GLY A 40 8.36 -8.55 2.35
N ARG A 41 9.47 -7.97 1.90
CA ARG A 41 10.76 -8.01 2.61
C ARG A 41 10.74 -7.10 3.84
N TYR A 42 10.09 -5.95 3.72
CA TYR A 42 9.91 -4.97 4.79
C TYR A 42 8.50 -4.40 4.76
N LEU A 43 8.05 -3.88 5.90
CA LEU A 43 6.81 -3.12 5.99
C LEU A 43 7.10 -1.62 5.98
N PRO A 44 6.17 -0.78 5.46
CA PRO A 44 6.29 0.66 5.59
C PRO A 44 6.29 1.08 7.06
N ARG A 45 6.94 2.22 7.35
CA ARG A 45 6.92 2.80 8.69
C ARG A 45 5.52 3.31 9.04
N ALA A 46 5.24 3.45 10.34
CA ALA A 46 3.93 3.90 10.82
C ALA A 46 3.44 5.19 10.15
N GLU A 47 4.33 6.17 9.95
CA GLU A 47 4.02 7.44 9.26
C GLU A 47 3.50 7.22 7.84
N ILE A 48 4.14 6.31 7.09
CA ILE A 48 3.71 5.95 5.74
C ILE A 48 2.40 5.16 5.79
N LEU A 49 2.25 4.23 6.72
CA LEU A 49 1.02 3.45 6.88
C LEU A 49 -0.20 4.30 7.21
N MET A 50 -0.02 5.47 7.82
CA MET A 50 -1.12 6.40 8.10
C MET A 50 -1.60 7.15 6.85
N VAL A 51 -0.70 7.48 5.92
CA VAL A 51 -1.04 8.27 4.71
C VAL A 51 -1.30 7.42 3.47
N LEU A 52 -0.76 6.20 3.44
CA LEU A 52 -0.88 5.28 2.31
C LEU A 52 -2.33 4.92 1.95
N PRO A 53 -3.26 4.72 2.91
CA PRO A 53 -4.67 4.46 2.60
C PRO A 53 -5.33 5.63 1.85
N ASP A 54 -5.02 6.87 2.24
CA ASP A 54 -5.58 8.07 1.61
C ASP A 54 -5.08 8.24 0.17
N ILE A 55 -3.78 8.00 -0.07
CA ILE A 55 -3.18 8.05 -1.42
C ILE A 55 -3.76 6.98 -2.33
N LEU A 56 -4.09 5.82 -1.78
CA LEU A 56 -4.58 4.66 -2.51
C LEU A 56 -6.12 4.61 -2.60
N GLU A 57 -6.81 5.57 -1.97
CA GLU A 57 -8.27 5.63 -1.86
C GLU A 57 -8.89 4.31 -1.32
N VAL A 58 -8.27 3.72 -0.30
CA VAL A 58 -8.71 2.48 0.36
C VAL A 58 -8.82 2.65 1.87
N SER A 59 -9.56 1.76 2.52
CA SER A 59 -9.61 1.67 3.98
C SER A 59 -8.25 1.22 4.54
N GLY A 60 -7.73 1.98 5.51
CA GLY A 60 -6.53 1.58 6.25
C GLY A 60 -6.72 0.27 7.01
N HIS A 61 -7.92 0.04 7.56
CA HIS A 61 -8.27 -1.22 8.22
C HIS A 61 -8.16 -2.40 7.25
N TRP A 62 -8.70 -2.26 6.03
CA TRP A 62 -8.59 -3.31 5.01
C TRP A 62 -7.15 -3.50 4.54
N LEU A 63 -6.42 -2.42 4.28
CA LEU A 63 -5.05 -2.50 3.79
C LEU A 63 -4.13 -3.24 4.78
N LEU A 64 -4.29 -2.99 6.08
CA LEU A 64 -3.46 -3.60 7.12
C LEU A 64 -3.91 -5.02 7.46
N THR A 65 -5.21 -5.26 7.63
CA THR A 65 -5.72 -6.51 8.21
C THR A 65 -6.35 -7.47 7.18
N GLY A 66 -6.68 -6.96 5.99
CA GLY A 66 -7.46 -7.69 4.98
C GLY A 66 -8.91 -7.94 5.37
N ARG A 67 -9.43 -7.25 6.39
CA ARG A 67 -10.82 -7.35 6.88
C ARG A 67 -11.58 -6.06 6.56
N GLY A 68 -12.91 -6.15 6.51
CA GLY A 68 -13.78 -5.00 6.24
C GLY A 68 -13.85 -4.62 4.76
N GLN A 69 -14.41 -3.43 4.49
CA GLN A 69 -14.59 -2.90 3.14
C GLN A 69 -13.29 -2.33 2.59
N LEU A 70 -13.05 -2.55 1.29
CA LEU A 70 -11.87 -2.05 0.58
C LEU A 70 -11.82 -0.52 0.55
N THR A 71 -12.95 0.14 0.41
CA THR A 71 -13.07 1.61 0.32
C THR A 71 -13.82 2.13 1.53
N GLN A 72 -13.41 3.28 2.07
CA GLN A 72 -14.24 4.04 2.99
C GLN A 72 -15.16 4.92 2.15
N VAL A 73 -16.46 4.59 2.12
CA VAL A 73 -17.51 5.47 1.59
C VAL A 73 -17.83 6.58 2.58
#